data_AF-A0A7V6BEA2-F1
#
_entry.id   AF-A0A7V6BEA2-F1
#
_cell.length_a   1.000
_cell.length_b   1.000
_cell.length_c   1.000
_cell.angle_alpha   90.00
_cell.angle_beta   90.00
_cell.angle_gamma   90.00
#
_symmetry.space_group_name_H-M   'P 1'
#
loop_
_entity.id
_entity.type
_entity.pdbx_description
1 polymer ?
#
loop_
_entity_poly.entity_id
_entity_poly.type
_entity_poly.pdbx_seq_one_letter_code
_entity_poly.pdbx_strand_id
1 'polypeptide(L)' 'MENYGKIDVDKMIEIIKRPVAMKSNLHNAIFAPQTLDMWFADAGKKTPACDETYYKVNLAELIKFYRQFKAASNN' A
#
# COMPACT_ATOMS: atom_id res chain seq x y z
N MET A 1 21.19 6.10 13.26
CA MET A 1 19.90 6.83 13.28
C MET A 1 19.79 7.77 12.06
N GLU A 2 20.27 7.37 10.88
CA GLU A 2 20.62 8.35 9.82
C GLU A 2 19.44 8.86 8.97
N ASN A 3 18.24 8.28 9.10
CA ASN A 3 17.09 8.62 8.26
C ASN A 3 15.82 9.01 9.03
N TYR A 4 15.90 9.32 10.32
CA TYR A 4 14.73 9.79 11.08
C TYR A 4 14.17 11.07 10.43
N GLY A 5 12.95 11.01 9.88
CA GLY A 5 12.30 12.10 9.14
C GLY A 5 12.63 12.23 7.64
N LYS A 6 13.44 11.31 7.06
CA LYS A 6 13.81 11.32 5.63
C LYS A 6 13.37 10.07 4.86
N ILE A 7 12.57 9.22 5.49
CA ILE A 7 12.02 8.02 4.86
C ILE A 7 10.77 8.45 4.08
N ASP A 8 10.97 8.68 2.79
CA ASP A 8 9.89 8.85 1.81
C ASP A 8 9.31 7.49 1.42
N VAL A 9 8.21 7.50 0.65
CA VAL A 9 7.53 6.27 0.23
C VAL A 9 8.45 5.36 -0.58
N ASP A 10 9.29 5.92 -1.45
CA ASP A 10 10.19 5.16 -2.31
C ASP A 10 11.20 4.38 -1.47
N LYS A 11 11.76 4.99 -0.42
CA LYS A 11 12.62 4.28 0.54
C LYS A 11 11.86 3.21 1.32
N MET A 12 10.59 3.43 1.68
CA MET A 12 9.80 2.38 2.35
C MET A 12 9.57 1.18 1.41
N ILE A 13 9.35 1.42 0.12
CA ILE A 13 9.22 0.38 -0.91
C ILE A 13 10.53 -0.41 -1.04
N GLU A 14 11.68 0.26 -0.96
CA GLU A 14 12.97 -0.45 -0.98
C GLU A 14 13.23 -1.27 0.29
N ILE A 15 12.87 -0.74 1.47
CA ILE A 15 13.05 -1.44 2.76
C ILE A 15 12.25 -2.75 2.81
N ILE A 16 11.04 -2.79 2.22
CA ILE A 16 10.19 -3.98 2.26
C ILE A 16 10.64 -5.10 1.29
N LYS A 17 11.54 -4.82 0.33
CA LYS A 17 11.96 -5.80 -0.70
C LYS A 17 12.81 -6.94 -0.16
N ARG A 18 13.97 -6.69 0.47
CA ARG A 18 14.84 -7.78 0.97
C ARG A 18 15.55 -7.37 2.27
N PRO A 19 15.72 -8.30 3.23
CA PRO A 19 15.37 -9.74 3.18
C PRO A 19 13.88 -10.05 3.48
N VAL A 20 13.02 -9.03 3.60
CA VAL A 20 11.65 -9.16 4.11
C VAL A 20 10.70 -9.86 3.13
N ALA A 21 10.73 -9.54 1.83
CA ALA A 21 9.88 -10.20 0.84
C ALA A 21 10.51 -11.50 0.33
N MET A 22 9.86 -12.62 0.65
CA MET A 22 10.21 -13.94 0.13
C MET A 22 9.54 -14.21 -1.23
N LYS A 23 9.92 -15.32 -1.88
CA LYS A 23 9.36 -15.74 -3.18
C LYS A 23 7.83 -15.90 -3.21
N SER A 24 7.19 -16.05 -2.04
CA SER A 24 5.75 -16.16 -1.86
C SER A 24 5.09 -14.84 -1.41
N ASN A 25 5.76 -13.70 -1.59
CA ASN A 25 5.22 -12.39 -1.24
C ASN A 25 4.07 -12.04 -2.20
N LEU A 26 2.83 -12.28 -1.75
CA LEU A 26 1.61 -12.10 -2.56
C LEU A 26 1.02 -10.69 -2.47
N HIS A 27 1.28 -9.98 -1.38
CA HIS A 27 0.72 -8.67 -1.11
C HIS A 27 1.70 -7.86 -0.25
N ASN A 28 1.87 -6.59 -0.59
CA ASN A 28 2.60 -5.62 0.21
C ASN A 28 1.74 -4.39 0.45
N ALA A 29 1.79 -3.86 1.66
CA ALA A 29 1.15 -2.60 2.02
C ALA A 29 2.08 -1.76 2.88
N ILE A 30 2.27 -0.51 2.47
CA ILE A 30 2.97 0.52 3.20
C ILE A 30 1.91 1.53 3.62
N PHE A 31 1.77 1.75 4.93
CA PHE A 31 0.72 2.60 5.47
C PHE A 31 1.35 3.75 6.24
N ALA A 32 0.95 4.99 5.89
CA ALA A 32 1.26 6.20 6.64
C ALA A 32 0.04 6.58 7.49
N PRO A 33 -0.02 6.18 8.78
CA PRO A 33 -1.26 6.29 9.56
C PRO A 33 -1.69 7.73 9.81
N GLN A 34 -0.73 8.67 9.87
CA GLN A 34 -0.99 10.08 10.13
C GLN A 34 -1.76 10.75 8.98
N THR A 35 -1.49 10.39 7.73
CA THR A 35 -2.17 10.93 6.55
C THR A 35 -3.24 9.99 5.99
N LEU A 36 -3.29 8.75 6.52
CA LEU A 36 -4.15 7.67 6.05
C LEU A 36 -3.88 7.24 4.60
N ASP A 37 -2.70 7.58 4.09
CA ASP A 37 -2.24 7.13 2.79
C ASP A 37 -1.71 5.70 2.88
N MET A 38 -2.09 4.88 1.92
CA MET A 38 -1.60 3.52 1.75
C MET A 38 -1.10 3.31 0.33
N TRP A 39 0.07 2.68 0.22
CA TRP A 39 0.62 2.18 -1.03
C TRP A 39 0.64 0.68 -0.98
N PHE A 40 -0.03 0.03 -1.92
CA PHE A 40 -0.10 -1.43 -1.95
C PHE A 40 0.24 -1.98 -3.33
N ALA A 41 0.75 -3.20 -3.34
CA ALA A 41 1.00 -3.96 -4.55
C ALA A 41 0.57 -5.41 -4.32
N ASP A 42 0.08 -6.04 -5.38
CA ASP A 42 -0.29 -7.46 -5.41
C ASP A 42 0.65 -8.18 -6.36
N ALA A 43 0.98 -9.44 -6.04
CA ALA A 43 1.84 -10.25 -6.87
C ALA A 43 1.23 -10.50 -8.26
N GLY A 44 2.06 -10.37 -9.28
CA GLY A 44 1.73 -10.86 -10.61
C GLY A 44 1.74 -12.39 -10.67
N LYS A 45 1.38 -12.93 -11.84
CA LYS A 45 1.31 -14.39 -12.06
C LYS A 45 2.64 -15.12 -11.79
N LYS A 46 3.78 -14.43 -11.93
CA LYS A 46 5.13 -15.01 -11.81
C LYS A 46 6.09 -14.14 -11.00
N THR A 47 5.61 -13.08 -10.37
CA THR A 47 6.41 -11.97 -9.84
C THR A 47 5.89 -11.60 -8.45
N PRO A 48 6.75 -11.44 -7.43
CA PRO A 48 6.32 -11.12 -6.08
C PRO A 48 5.82 -9.67 -6.00
N ALA A 49 4.90 -9.39 -5.06
CA ALA A 49 4.28 -8.07 -4.91
C ALA A 49 5.30 -6.95 -4.66
N CYS A 50 6.45 -7.24 -4.03
CA CYS A 50 7.49 -6.24 -3.79
C CYS A 50 8.14 -5.67 -5.08
N ASP A 51 8.04 -6.39 -6.20
CA ASP A 51 8.58 -5.99 -7.50
C ASP A 51 7.49 -5.39 -8.42
N GLU A 52 6.23 -5.36 -7.96
CA GLU A 52 5.08 -4.89 -8.71
C GLU A 52 4.81 -3.41 -8.51
N THR A 53 3.95 -2.84 -9.35
CA THR A 53 3.55 -1.42 -9.26
C THR A 53 2.73 -1.18 -8.00
N TYR A 54 3.13 -0.20 -7.19
CA TYR A 54 2.38 0.22 -6.02
C TYR A 54 1.32 1.25 -6.39
N TYR A 55 0.09 0.98 -5.99
CA TYR A 55 -1.03 1.91 -6.12
C TYR A 55 -1.26 2.67 -4.83
N LYS A 56 -1.44 3.98 -4.94
CA LYS A 56 -1.77 4.84 -3.80
C LYS A 56 -3.27 4.94 -3.63
N VAL A 57 -3.74 4.75 -2.39
CA VAL A 57 -5.11 5.05 -1.96
C VAL A 57 -5.09 5.84 -0.66
N ASN A 58 -6.14 6.62 -0.41
CA ASN A 58 -6.37 7.23 0.89
C ASN A 58 -7.55 6.56 1.59
N LEU A 59 -7.35 6.06 2.82
CA LEU A 59 -8.38 5.30 3.53
C LEU A 59 -9.62 6.14 3.83
N ALA A 60 -9.48 7.44 4.13
CA ALA A 60 -10.62 8.30 4.38
C ALA A 60 -11.50 8.47 3.13
N GLU A 61 -10.86 8.59 1.96
CA GLU A 61 -11.56 8.67 0.67
C GLU A 61 -12.26 7.35 0.34
N LEU A 62 -11.59 6.20 0.56
CA LEU A 62 -12.19 4.88 0.36
C LEU A 62 -13.43 4.66 1.25
N ILE A 63 -13.37 5.05 2.53
CA ILE A 63 -14.52 4.95 3.44
C ILE A 63 -15.65 5.85 2.96
N LYS A 64 -15.35 7.08 2.53
CA LYS A 64 -16.34 8.01 1.97
C LYS A 64 -17.01 7.42 0.73
N PHE A 65 -16.21 6.91 -0.22
CA PHE A 65 -16.69 6.25 -1.42
C PHE A 65 -17.60 5.07 -1.09
N TYR A 66 -17.17 4.17 -0.20
CA TYR A 66 -17.95 3.01 0.20
C TYR A 66 -19.30 3.40 0.82
N ARG A 67 -19.33 4.42 1.67
CA ARG A 67 -20.58 4.92 2.27
C ARG A 67 -21.54 5.48 1.23
N GLN A 68 -21.03 6.24 0.27
CA GLN A 68 -21.82 6.79 -0.83
C GLN A 68 -22.37 5.68 -1.73
N PHE A 69 -21.52 4.72 -2.10
CA PHE A 69 -21.92 3.56 -2.90
C PHE A 69 -23.03 2.76 -2.20
N LYS A 70 -22.86 2.43 -0.92
CA LYS A 70 -23.86 1.69 -0.14
C LYS A 70 -25.19 2.44 0.00
N ALA A 71 -25.15 3.76 0.17
CA ALA A 71 -26.37 4.58 0.20
C ALA A 71 -27.10 4.57 -1.15
N ALA A 72 -26.37 4.59 -2.26
CA ALA A 72 -26.95 4.53 -3.60
C ALA A 72 -27.51 3.14 -3.96
N SER A 73 -26.96 2.05 -3.41
CA SER A 73 -27.46 0.68 -3.63
C SER A 73 -28.67 0.29 -2.77
N ASN A 74 -29.03 1.11 -1.78
CA ASN A 74 -30.16 0.88 -0.87
C ASN A 74 -31.41 1.68 -1.25
N ASN A 75 -31.38 2.39 -2.38
CA ASN A 75 -32.51 3.10 -3.01
C ASN A 75 -32.85 2.44 -4.35
#